data_AF-A0A4Y2Q0I2-F1
#
_entry.id   AF-A0A4Y2Q0I2-F1
#
_cell.length_a   1.000
_cell.length_b   1.000
_cell.length_c   1.000
_cell.angle_alpha   90.00
_cell.angle_beta   90.00
_cell.angle_gamma   90.00
#
_symmetry.space_group_name_H-M   'P 1'
#
loop_
_entity.id
_entity.type
_entity.pdbx_description
1 polymer ?
#
loop_
_entity_poly.entity_id
_entity_poly.type
_entity_poly.pdbx_seq_one_letter_code
_entity_poly.pdbx_strand_id
1 'polypeptide(L)'
;MSKTHPCVVNIKNGHNHVVNSAATLKYRDLCPDIRQKFVDLFRCGHNPASALKCHKTDLMIEKGGDYYKAAADGMLMPNYSVVSKLFEKEFSRTYG
;
A
#
# COMPACT_ATOMS: atom_id res chain seq x y z
N MET A 1 20.41 32.32 30.73
CA MET A 1 19.14 31.76 30.20
C MET A 1 18.56 30.82 31.25
N SER A 2 17.34 31.10 31.72
CA SER A 2 16.76 30.44 32.90
C SER A 2 16.31 29.01 32.59
N LYS A 3 16.81 28.03 33.35
CA LYS A 3 16.48 26.60 33.24
C LYS A 3 15.16 26.22 33.95
N THR A 4 14.40 27.18 34.47
CA THR A 4 13.28 26.90 35.38
C THR A 4 11.95 26.59 34.70
N HIS A 5 11.81 26.82 33.39
CA HIS A 5 10.56 26.56 32.65
C HIS A 5 10.88 26.02 31.25
N PRO A 6 11.19 24.71 31.12
CA PRO A 6 11.41 24.11 29.81
C PRO A 6 10.11 24.15 28.99
N CYS A 7 10.19 24.55 27.72
CA CYS A 7 9.09 24.41 26.78
C CYS A 7 8.95 22.92 26.44
N VAL A 8 7.94 22.26 27.01
CA VAL A 8 7.66 20.84 26.76
C VAL A 8 6.52 20.73 25.76
N VAL A 9 6.83 20.25 24.55
CA VAL A 9 5.82 19.90 23.53
C VAL A 9 5.37 18.47 23.78
N ASN A 10 4.10 18.28 24.14
CA ASN A 10 3.50 16.97 24.33
C ASN A 10 2.54 16.65 23.17
N ILE A 11 2.95 15.77 22.27
CA ILE A 11 2.13 15.33 21.13
C ILE A 11 1.30 14.13 21.58
N LYS A 12 -0.02 14.31 21.64
CA LYS A 12 -0.97 13.22 21.90
C LYS A 12 -1.53 12.73 20.57
N ASN A 13 -1.27 11.47 20.22
CA ASN A 13 -1.80 10.85 19.01
C ASN A 13 -3.29 10.46 19.16
N GLY A 14 -4.13 11.43 19.49
CA GLY A 14 -5.57 11.26 19.67
C GLY A 14 -6.32 11.65 18.41
N HIS A 15 -6.96 10.67 17.75
CA HIS A 15 -7.84 10.93 16.61
C HIS A 15 -9.30 11.00 17.06
N ASN A 16 -10.05 11.94 16.52
CA ASN A 16 -11.50 12.06 16.72
C ASN A 16 -12.32 11.15 15.80
N HIS A 17 -11.66 10.27 15.04
CA HIS A 17 -12.26 9.35 14.08
C HIS A 17 -11.53 8.01 14.09
N VAL A 18 -12.19 6.97 13.56
CA VAL A 18 -11.65 5.62 13.50
C VAL A 18 -10.57 5.53 12.43
N VAL A 19 -9.31 5.37 12.86
CA VAL A 19 -8.15 5.24 11.97
C VAL A 19 -8.02 3.84 11.34
N ASN A 20 -8.68 2.84 11.92
CA ASN A 20 -8.68 1.44 11.44
C ASN A 20 -9.90 1.10 10.57
N SER A 21 -10.53 2.12 9.96
CA SER A 21 -11.66 1.90 9.05
C SER A 21 -11.17 1.62 7.62
N ALA A 22 -11.94 0.87 6.82
CA ALA A 22 -11.63 0.64 5.41
C ALA A 22 -11.40 1.94 4.61
N ALA A 23 -12.11 3.01 4.98
CA ALA A 23 -11.96 4.33 4.36
C ALA A 23 -10.56 4.93 4.56
N THR A 24 -9.93 4.64 5.70
CA THR A 24 -8.55 5.06 6.03
C THR A 24 -7.53 4.05 5.50
N LEU A 25 -7.78 2.75 5.69
CA LEU A 25 -6.83 1.68 5.36
C LEU A 25 -6.53 1.58 3.86
N LYS A 26 -7.46 1.97 2.98
CA LYS A 26 -7.25 1.97 1.52
C LYS A 26 -6.11 2.88 1.04
N TYR A 27 -5.67 3.83 1.87
CA TYR A 27 -4.58 4.76 1.57
C TYR A 27 -3.24 4.34 2.18
N ARG A 28 -3.18 3.20 2.87
CA ARG A 28 -1.92 2.67 3.41
C ARG A 28 -0.93 2.37 2.30
N ASP A 29 0.34 2.57 2.62
CA ASP A 29 1.43 2.19 1.73
C ASP A 29 1.45 0.69 1.49
N LEU A 30 1.77 0.33 0.25
CA LEU A 30 1.87 -1.05 -0.19
C LEU A 30 2.95 -1.80 0.59
N CYS A 31 2.60 -3.00 1.07
CA CYS A 31 3.55 -3.91 1.72
C CYS A 31 4.78 -4.15 0.82
N PRO A 32 6.02 -4.14 1.35
CA PRO A 32 7.23 -4.43 0.58
C PRO A 32 7.17 -5.74 -0.20
N ASP A 33 6.60 -6.80 0.38
CA ASP A 33 6.51 -8.12 -0.28
C ASP A 33 5.57 -8.09 -1.48
N ILE A 34 4.43 -7.42 -1.33
CA ILE A 34 3.46 -7.27 -2.42
C ILE A 34 4.01 -6.34 -3.51
N ARG A 35 4.74 -5.29 -3.11
CA ARG A 35 5.47 -4.45 -4.06
C ARG A 35 6.45 -5.30 -4.88
N GLN A 36 7.24 -6.15 -4.24
CA GLN A 36 8.19 -7.02 -4.95
C GLN A 36 7.47 -7.98 -5.89
N LYS A 37 6.36 -8.59 -5.45
CA LYS A 37 5.50 -9.43 -6.31
C LYS A 37 5.04 -8.69 -7.57
N PHE A 38 4.64 -7.42 -7.46
CA PHE A 38 4.29 -6.61 -8.64
C PHE A 38 5.50 -6.36 -9.54
N VAL A 39 6.67 -6.06 -8.98
CA VAL A 39 7.92 -5.89 -9.76
C VAL A 39 8.24 -7.17 -10.54
N ASP A 40 8.09 -8.34 -9.93
CA ASP A 40 8.35 -9.62 -10.57
C ASP A 40 7.35 -9.89 -11.71
N LEU A 41 6.06 -9.59 -11.51
CA LEU A 41 5.05 -9.65 -12.58
C LEU A 41 5.39 -8.73 -13.75
N PHE A 42 5.88 -7.52 -13.48
CA PHE A 42 6.28 -6.57 -14.52
C PHE A 42 7.47 -7.09 -15.34
N ARG A 43 8.45 -7.70 -14.66
CA ARG A 43 9.60 -8.36 -15.31
C ARG A 43 9.18 -9.54 -16.18
N CYS A 44 8.10 -10.23 -15.81
CA CYS A 44 7.47 -11.27 -16.64
C CYS A 44 6.61 -10.72 -17.80
N GLY A 45 6.60 -9.40 -18.04
CA GLY A 45 5.90 -8.78 -19.16
C GLY A 45 4.45 -8.36 -18.86
N HIS A 46 4.00 -8.43 -17.61
CA HIS A 46 2.66 -7.95 -17.26
C HIS A 46 2.61 -6.41 -17.24
N ASN A 47 1.59 -5.86 -17.89
CA ASN A 47 1.21 -4.46 -17.69
C ASN A 47 0.49 -4.27 -16.33
N PRO A 48 0.31 -3.02 -15.84
CA PRO A 48 -0.30 -2.75 -14.54
C PRO A 48 -1.67 -3.39 -14.33
N ALA A 49 -2.54 -3.37 -15.35
CA ALA A 49 -3.89 -3.94 -15.25
C ALA A 49 -3.85 -5.47 -15.14
N SER A 50 -3.02 -6.11 -15.95
CA SER A 50 -2.82 -7.56 -15.94
C SER A 50 -2.21 -8.03 -14.61
N ALA A 51 -1.17 -7.35 -14.12
CA ALA A 51 -0.54 -7.66 -12.84
C ALA A 51 -1.51 -7.51 -11.67
N LEU A 52 -2.33 -6.44 -11.67
CA LEU A 52 -3.35 -6.23 -10.63
C LEU A 52 -4.43 -7.31 -10.66
N LYS A 53 -4.85 -7.75 -11.85
CA LYS A 53 -5.80 -8.86 -12.01
C LYS A 53 -5.22 -10.18 -11.47
N CYS A 54 -3.95 -10.46 -11.75
CA CYS A 54 -3.25 -11.63 -11.22
C CYS A 54 -3.21 -11.59 -9.69
N HIS A 55 -2.71 -10.49 -9.11
CA HIS A 55 -2.64 -10.32 -7.66
C HIS A 55 -4.02 -10.43 -6.98
N LYS A 56 -5.07 -9.86 -7.59
CA LYS A 56 -6.44 -9.98 -7.10
C LYS A 56 -6.91 -11.43 -7.03
N THR A 57 -6.61 -12.20 -8.08
CA THR A 57 -6.98 -13.62 -8.15
C THR A 57 -6.24 -14.41 -7.06
N ASP A 58 -4.94 -14.18 -6.91
CA ASP A 58 -4.13 -14.85 -5.89
C ASP A 58 -4.61 -14.52 -4.48
N LEU A 59 -4.90 -13.23 -4.20
CA LEU A 59 -5.40 -12.80 -2.90
C LEU A 59 -6.77 -13.41 -2.58
N MET A 60 -7.63 -13.58 -3.59
CA MET A 60 -8.93 -14.24 -3.43
C MET A 60 -8.78 -15.70 -3.05
N ILE A 61 -7.83 -16.42 -3.67
CA ILE A 61 -7.51 -17.81 -3.34
C ILE A 61 -6.90 -17.90 -1.94
N GLU A 62 -5.95 -17.04 -1.60
CA GLU A 62 -5.24 -17.06 -0.32
C GLU A 62 -6.14 -16.74 0.88
N LYS A 63 -6.99 -15.71 0.76
CA LYS A 63 -7.81 -15.22 1.88
C LYS A 63 -9.20 -15.84 1.92
N GLY A 64 -9.68 -16.44 0.83
CA GLY A 64 -11.00 -17.07 0.76
C GLY A 64 -12.11 -16.14 1.27
N GLY A 65 -12.78 -16.54 2.35
CA GLY A 65 -13.87 -15.77 2.96
C GLY A 65 -13.47 -14.39 3.50
N ASP A 66 -12.20 -14.19 3.85
CA ASP A 66 -11.69 -12.90 4.35
C ASP A 66 -11.17 -11.98 3.23
N TYR A 67 -11.32 -12.38 1.96
CA TYR A 67 -10.88 -11.61 0.80
C TYR A 67 -11.34 -10.15 0.84
N TYR A 68 -12.62 -9.89 1.13
CA TYR A 68 -13.16 -8.53 1.13
C TYR A 68 -12.54 -7.62 2.20
N LYS A 69 -12.15 -8.19 3.35
CA LYS A 69 -11.44 -7.44 4.40
C LYS A 69 -10.01 -7.11 3.95
N ALA A 70 -9.32 -8.08 3.37
CA ALA A 70 -7.97 -7.88 2.84
C ALA A 70 -7.95 -6.90 1.66
N ALA A 71 -8.94 -6.97 0.77
CA ALA A 71 -9.07 -6.10 -0.40
C ALA A 71 -9.40 -4.64 -0.05
N ALA A 72 -9.90 -4.38 1.16
CA ALA A 72 -10.16 -3.03 1.65
C ALA A 72 -8.91 -2.33 2.20
N ASP A 73 -7.83 -3.06 2.46
CA ASP A 73 -6.57 -2.52 2.96
C ASP A 73 -5.62 -2.23 1.79
N GLY A 74 -5.22 -0.97 1.61
CA GLY A 74 -4.30 -0.53 0.56
C GLY A 74 -2.90 -1.16 0.68
N MET A 75 -2.52 -1.59 1.89
CA MET A 75 -1.30 -2.33 2.13
C MET A 75 -1.29 -3.69 1.42
N LEU A 76 -2.46 -4.32 1.26
CA LEU A 76 -2.64 -5.64 0.66
C LEU A 76 -3.17 -5.58 -0.78
N MET A 77 -4.08 -4.66 -1.05
CA MET A 77 -4.68 -4.44 -2.36
C MET A 77 -4.48 -2.99 -2.80
N PRO A 78 -3.43 -2.71 -3.58
CA PRO A 78 -3.20 -1.36 -4.07
C PRO A 78 -4.28 -0.98 -5.09
N ASN A 79 -4.55 0.32 -5.18
CA ASN A 79 -5.32 0.86 -6.29
C ASN A 79 -4.49 0.86 -7.59
N TYR A 80 -5.17 0.97 -8.73
CA TYR A 80 -4.52 0.99 -10.03
C TYR A 80 -3.47 2.10 -10.18
N SER A 81 -3.73 3.29 -9.63
CA SER A 81 -2.79 4.42 -9.72
C SER A 81 -1.45 4.12 -9.05
N VAL A 82 -1.46 3.43 -7.90
CA VAL A 82 -0.25 2.99 -7.20
C VAL A 82 0.52 1.98 -8.05
N VAL A 83 -0.17 1.01 -8.66
CA VAL A 83 0.46 0.00 -9.53
C VAL A 83 1.03 0.61 -10.81
N SER A 84 0.33 1.57 -11.43
CA SER A 84 0.81 2.28 -12.63
C SER A 84 2.08 3.06 -12.34
N LYS A 85 2.11 3.82 -11.24
CA LYS A 85 3.31 4.56 -10.82
C LYS A 85 4.48 3.63 -10.49
N LEU A 86 4.21 2.47 -9.90
CA LEU A 86 5.23 1.46 -9.62
C LEU A 86 5.82 0.91 -10.92
N PHE A 87 4.97 0.62 -11.91
CA PHE A 87 5.38 0.16 -13.23
C PHE A 87 6.25 1.21 -13.94
N GLU A 88 5.81 2.47 -14.01
CA GLU A 88 6.59 3.55 -14.61
C GLU A 88 7.97 3.70 -13.97
N LYS A 89 8.04 3.61 -12.63
CA LYS A 89 9.31 3.66 -11.89
C LYS A 89 10.23 2.48 -12.24
N GLU A 90 9.67 1.29 -12.42
CA GLU A 90 10.44 0.10 -12.78
C GLU A 90 10.91 0.12 -14.24
N PHE A 91 10.06 0.56 -15.15
CA PHE A 91 10.39 0.67 -16.57
C PHE A 91 11.40 1.78 -16.82
N SER A 92 11.27 2.95 -16.19
CA SER A 92 12.28 4.01 -16.25
C SER A 92 13.62 3.58 -15.67
N ARG A 93 13.64 2.73 -14.63
CA ARG A 93 14.90 2.17 -14.11
C ARG A 93 15.55 1.17 -15.07
N THR A 94 14.74 0.45 -15.85
CA THR A 94 15.21 -0.65 -16.71
C THR A 94 15.57 -0.19 -18.12
N TYR A 95 14.89 0.83 -18.64
CA TYR A 95 15.01 1.30 -20.03
C TYR A 95 15.27 2.81 -20.17
N GLY A 96 15.30 3.55 -19.07
CA GLY A 96 15.57 4.99 -19.04
C GLY A 96 17.04 5.33 -18.83
#